data_AF-A0A6G0VLP8-F1
#
_entry.id   AF-A0A6G0VLP8-F1
#
_cell.length_a   1.000
_cell.length_b   1.000
_cell.length_c   1.000
_cell.angle_alpha   90.00
_cell.angle_beta   90.00
_cell.angle_gamma   90.00
#
_symmetry.space_group_name_H-M   'P 1'
#
loop_
_entity.id
_entity.type
_entity.pdbx_description
1 polymer ?
#
loop_
_entity_poly.entity_id
_entity_poly.type
_entity_poly.pdbx_seq_one_letter_code
_entity_poly.pdbx_strand_id
1 'polypeptide(L)'
;MPKVKKVHCYVRDYPGVFRTDEAILFCTFCETNVSSDRKSQITQHLGTSKHIENIKLKSNKDQVSQQFIKNSLDKNRTNNQNLNEFSKDICTLMVANDIPLWKLQNPEFKCFFEKYIKLKLPDESTLQKNYAPLCYEDVLRKIRKEIGDSSIWVSIDETTDVEGRYVACLIIGSLSSENSTKPIVLTIENLEKANFQTISKLFNDSMNAAPYMIKSGKALKVFYPKLTHITCMAHGLHRVSEAIRDKFPKVDVLISNTKKIFLKTPARVNTFKEMCPNLSLPPQPVITRWGTWLNAAFYYGKNFDKVKDVINTFNENDAMSIQKVQD
;
A
#
# COMPACT_ATOMS: atom_id res chain seq x y z
N MET A 1 -10.10 -38.67 75.13
CA MET A 1 -10.09 -37.54 74.15
C MET A 1 -8.71 -37.54 73.53
N PRO A 2 -8.40 -37.14 72.26
CA PRO A 2 -8.71 -35.76 71.86
C PRO A 2 -8.37 -35.34 70.39
N LYS A 3 -8.28 -36.18 69.35
CA LYS A 3 -7.63 -35.72 68.08
C LYS A 3 -8.44 -34.58 67.43
N VAL A 4 -9.74 -34.78 67.27
CA VAL A 4 -10.68 -33.75 66.77
C VAL A 4 -10.67 -32.50 67.66
N LYS A 5 -10.74 -32.64 68.99
CA LYS A 5 -10.71 -31.50 69.92
C LYS A 5 -9.38 -30.73 69.90
N LYS A 6 -8.23 -31.40 69.71
CA LYS A 6 -6.90 -30.75 69.65
C LYS A 6 -6.73 -29.91 68.40
N VAL A 7 -7.17 -30.39 67.24
CA VAL A 7 -7.04 -29.65 65.98
C VAL A 7 -7.90 -28.38 66.02
N HIS A 8 -9.12 -28.46 66.56
CA HIS A 8 -9.96 -27.27 66.77
C HIS A 8 -9.36 -26.26 67.75
N CYS A 9 -8.64 -26.71 68.80
CA CYS A 9 -7.92 -25.78 69.68
C CYS A 9 -6.85 -24.98 68.92
N TYR A 10 -6.07 -25.61 68.03
CA TYR A 10 -5.04 -24.90 67.27
C TYR A 10 -5.61 -23.93 66.22
N VAL A 11 -6.76 -24.25 65.62
CA VAL A 11 -7.47 -23.32 64.72
C VAL A 11 -8.00 -22.10 65.50
N ARG A 12 -8.44 -22.30 66.75
CA ARG A 12 -8.87 -21.20 67.62
C ARG A 12 -7.70 -20.35 68.13
N ASP A 13 -6.59 -20.99 68.51
CA ASP A 13 -5.41 -20.30 69.05
C ASP A 13 -4.66 -19.50 67.97
N TYR A 14 -4.78 -19.89 66.69
CA TYR A 14 -4.14 -19.23 65.54
C TYR A 14 -5.15 -18.98 64.39
N PRO A 15 -6.09 -18.04 64.57
CA PRO A 15 -7.15 -17.79 63.59
C PRO A 15 -6.56 -17.30 62.26
N GLY A 16 -7.05 -17.84 61.15
CA GLY A 16 -6.60 -17.49 59.80
C GLY A 16 -5.34 -18.22 59.32
N VAL A 17 -4.53 -18.77 60.23
CA VAL A 17 -3.29 -19.53 59.92
C VAL A 17 -3.57 -20.98 59.61
N PHE A 18 -4.50 -21.61 60.33
CA PHE A 18 -4.85 -23.01 60.14
C PHE A 18 -6.33 -23.20 59.80
N ARG A 19 -6.61 -24.24 59.01
CA ARG A 19 -7.94 -24.79 58.75
C ARG A 19 -7.95 -26.29 59.07
N THR A 20 -9.15 -26.83 59.31
CA THR A 20 -9.31 -28.26 59.60
C THR A 20 -10.59 -28.81 58.99
N ASP A 21 -10.48 -30.00 58.41
CA ASP A 21 -11.61 -30.88 58.05
C ASP A 21 -11.73 -31.99 59.11
N GLU A 22 -11.84 -31.57 60.38
CA GLU A 22 -12.05 -32.41 61.58
C GLU A 22 -10.97 -33.46 61.94
N ALA A 23 -10.06 -33.83 61.03
CA ALA A 23 -8.99 -34.81 61.26
C ALA A 23 -7.57 -34.28 60.97
N ILE A 24 -7.41 -33.28 60.10
CA ILE A 24 -6.10 -32.81 59.61
C ILE A 24 -5.99 -31.30 59.84
N LEU A 25 -4.84 -30.85 60.39
CA LEU A 25 -4.52 -29.43 60.53
C LEU A 25 -3.78 -28.97 59.26
N PHE A 26 -4.40 -28.08 58.49
CA PHE A 26 -3.84 -27.55 57.25
C PHE A 26 -3.41 -26.09 57.43
N CYS A 27 -2.16 -25.75 57.05
CA CYS A 27 -1.69 -24.37 57.06
C CYS A 27 -2.10 -23.63 55.78
N THR A 28 -2.83 -22.52 55.93
CA THR A 28 -3.33 -21.70 54.80
C THR A 28 -2.26 -20.83 54.14
N PHE A 29 -1.08 -20.72 54.76
CA PHE A 29 0.07 -19.97 54.23
C PHE A 29 1.09 -20.88 53.54
N CYS A 30 1.30 -22.08 54.07
CA CYS A 30 2.26 -23.05 53.52
C CYS A 30 1.62 -24.04 52.54
N GLU A 31 0.28 -24.12 52.51
CA GLU A 31 -0.50 -25.08 51.73
C GLU A 31 -0.11 -26.54 52.00
N THR A 32 0.22 -26.84 53.26
CA THR A 32 0.67 -28.17 53.69
C THR A 32 -0.02 -28.62 54.96
N ASN A 33 -0.20 -29.94 55.07
CA ASN A 33 -0.63 -30.59 56.31
C ASN A 33 0.45 -30.48 57.38
N VAL A 34 0.05 -30.09 58.60
CA VAL A 34 0.92 -29.96 59.76
C VAL A 34 0.50 -31.01 60.80
N SER A 35 1.45 -31.78 61.31
CA SER A 35 1.16 -32.76 62.37
C SER A 35 0.70 -32.03 63.63
N SER A 36 -0.46 -32.44 64.15
CA SER A 36 -1.12 -31.89 65.33
C SER A 36 -0.93 -32.78 66.57
N ASP A 37 -0.02 -33.75 66.51
CA ASP A 37 0.19 -34.73 67.58
C ASP A 37 0.81 -34.07 68.82
N ARG A 38 1.73 -33.10 68.63
CA ARG A 38 2.38 -32.33 69.71
C ARG A 38 2.39 -30.82 69.41
N LYS A 39 2.18 -30.00 70.45
CA LYS A 39 2.25 -28.52 70.35
C LYS A 39 3.60 -28.02 69.81
N SER A 40 4.69 -28.73 70.13
CA SER A 40 6.03 -28.39 69.65
C SER A 40 6.16 -28.42 68.12
N GLN A 41 5.42 -29.29 67.43
CA GLN A 41 5.42 -29.39 65.97
C GLN A 41 4.73 -28.19 65.32
N ILE A 42 3.68 -27.65 65.97
CA ILE A 42 3.00 -26.43 65.53
C ILE A 42 3.93 -25.24 65.66
N THR A 43 4.56 -25.07 66.83
CA THR A 43 5.51 -23.97 67.05
C THR A 43 6.73 -24.07 66.13
N GLN A 44 7.20 -25.29 65.84
CA GLN A 44 8.29 -25.50 64.88
C GLN A 44 7.88 -25.10 63.46
N HIS A 45 6.68 -25.50 63.02
CA HIS A 45 6.14 -25.10 61.71
C HIS A 45 6.03 -23.57 61.57
N LEU A 46 5.45 -22.91 62.58
CA LEU A 46 5.31 -21.45 62.62
C LEU A 46 6.66 -20.72 62.57
N GLY A 47 7.72 -21.33 63.13
CA GLY A 47 9.08 -20.81 63.14
C GLY A 47 9.92 -21.13 61.89
N THR A 48 9.39 -21.89 60.92
CA THR A 48 10.15 -22.20 59.69
C THR A 48 10.30 -20.97 58.79
N SER A 49 11.46 -20.81 58.15
CA SER A 49 11.72 -19.72 57.20
C SER A 49 10.66 -19.66 56.09
N LYS A 50 10.21 -20.83 55.62
CA LYS A 50 9.14 -20.97 54.62
C LYS A 50 7.81 -20.36 55.09
N HIS A 51 7.41 -20.62 56.33
CA HIS A 51 6.16 -20.06 56.87
C HIS A 51 6.26 -18.54 57.05
N ILE A 52 7.39 -18.05 57.57
CA ILE A 52 7.65 -16.63 57.80
C ILE A 52 7.65 -15.84 56.48
N GLU A 53 8.29 -16.35 55.43
CA GLU A 53 8.29 -15.74 54.09
C GLU A 53 6.89 -15.72 53.46
N ASN A 54 6.14 -16.82 53.57
CA ASN A 54 4.79 -16.91 53.01
C ASN A 54 3.79 -15.96 53.68
N ILE A 55 3.92 -15.69 54.99
CA ILE A 55 3.11 -14.66 55.66
C ILE A 55 3.41 -13.27 55.08
N LYS A 56 4.69 -12.92 54.90
CA LYS A 56 5.11 -11.62 54.32
C LYS A 56 4.61 -11.44 52.89
N LEU A 57 4.57 -12.52 52.09
CA LEU A 57 4.04 -12.49 50.72
C LEU A 57 2.52 -12.26 50.68
N LYS A 58 1.77 -12.80 51.66
CA LYS A 58 0.31 -12.68 51.71
C LYS A 58 -0.14 -11.31 52.21
N SER A 59 0.55 -10.72 53.19
CA SER A 59 0.29 -9.33 53.63
C SER A 59 0.52 -8.31 52.50
N ASN A 60 1.44 -8.58 51.57
CA ASN A 60 1.64 -7.75 50.37
C ASN A 60 0.56 -7.99 49.28
N LYS A 61 -0.09 -9.17 49.24
CA LYS A 61 -1.17 -9.48 48.30
C LYS A 61 -2.51 -8.84 48.69
N ASP A 62 -2.76 -8.57 49.97
CA ASP A 62 -4.01 -7.93 50.42
C ASP A 62 -4.11 -6.44 50.01
N GLN A 63 -3.02 -5.83 49.48
CA GLN A 63 -3.05 -4.52 48.82
C GLN A 63 -3.39 -4.58 47.32
N VAL A 64 -3.44 -5.78 46.70
CA VAL A 64 -3.79 -5.95 45.29
C VAL A 64 -5.01 -6.86 45.20
N SER A 65 -6.20 -6.24 45.25
CA SER A 65 -7.46 -6.94 45.04
C SER A 65 -7.39 -7.77 43.75
N GLN A 66 -7.50 -9.10 43.87
CA GLN A 66 -7.70 -9.95 42.70
C GLN A 66 -9.06 -9.64 42.09
N GLN A 67 -9.08 -8.81 41.04
CA GLN A 67 -10.22 -8.73 40.14
C GLN A 67 -10.38 -10.09 39.46
N PHE A 68 -11.56 -10.69 39.61
CA PHE A 68 -11.95 -11.96 38.98
C PHE A 68 -11.51 -12.01 37.49
N ILE A 69 -10.95 -13.14 37.07
CA ILE A 69 -10.40 -13.37 35.71
C ILE A 69 -11.39 -12.97 34.60
N LYS A 70 -12.70 -13.10 34.84
CA LYS A 70 -13.75 -12.68 33.88
C LYS A 70 -13.68 -11.18 33.54
N ASN A 71 -13.57 -10.31 34.55
CA ASN A 71 -13.50 -8.87 34.34
C ASN A 71 -12.20 -8.44 33.65
N SER A 72 -11.08 -9.14 33.91
CA SER A 72 -9.81 -8.89 33.23
C SER A 72 -9.81 -9.41 31.79
N LEU A 73 -10.45 -10.55 31.52
CA LEU A 73 -10.61 -11.07 30.16
C LEU A 73 -11.54 -10.18 29.33
N ASP A 74 -12.67 -9.74 29.88
CA ASP A 74 -13.60 -8.85 29.19
C ASP A 74 -12.95 -7.48 28.94
N LYS A 75 -12.26 -6.90 29.94
CA LYS A 75 -11.48 -5.65 29.74
C LYS A 75 -10.34 -5.82 28.73
N ASN A 76 -9.61 -6.95 28.75
CA ASN A 76 -8.55 -7.21 27.77
C ASN A 76 -9.12 -7.43 26.36
N ARG A 77 -10.29 -8.06 26.25
CA ARG A 77 -10.98 -8.26 24.97
C ARG A 77 -11.47 -6.94 24.39
N THR A 78 -12.08 -6.09 25.21
CA THR A 78 -12.48 -4.73 24.81
C THR A 78 -11.27 -3.86 24.49
N ASN A 79 -10.18 -3.92 25.26
CA ASN A 79 -8.94 -3.20 24.97
C ASN A 79 -8.28 -3.68 23.67
N ASN A 80 -8.25 -4.99 23.42
CA ASN A 80 -7.71 -5.54 22.17
C ASN A 80 -8.60 -5.20 20.96
N GLN A 81 -9.92 -5.16 21.13
CA GLN A 81 -10.85 -4.69 20.11
C GLN A 81 -10.59 -3.22 19.78
N ASN A 82 -10.48 -2.36 20.80
CA ASN A 82 -10.19 -0.94 20.61
C ASN A 82 -8.81 -0.71 19.98
N LEU A 83 -7.79 -1.51 20.34
CA LEU A 83 -6.45 -1.41 19.73
C LEU A 83 -6.45 -1.87 18.27
N ASN A 84 -7.24 -2.90 17.93
CA ASN A 84 -7.41 -3.36 16.56
C ASN A 84 -8.17 -2.34 15.71
N GLU A 85 -9.21 -1.71 16.27
CA GLU A 85 -9.96 -0.63 15.61
C GLU A 85 -9.06 0.58 15.37
N PHE A 86 -8.34 1.04 16.39
CA PHE A 86 -7.35 2.10 16.27
C PHE A 86 -6.29 1.81 15.19
N SER A 87 -5.76 0.58 15.17
CA SER A 87 -4.76 0.17 14.18
C SER A 87 -5.32 0.15 12.76
N LYS A 88 -6.59 -0.25 12.60
CA LYS A 88 -7.29 -0.20 11.31
C LYS A 88 -7.52 1.24 10.87
N ASP A 89 -7.96 2.10 11.77
CA ASP A 89 -8.28 3.50 11.48
C ASP A 89 -7.03 4.29 11.12
N ILE A 90 -5.93 4.11 11.85
CA ILE A 90 -4.66 4.76 11.50
C ILE A 90 -4.12 4.25 10.17
N CYS A 91 -4.23 2.95 9.87
CA CYS A 91 -3.84 2.41 8.57
C CYS A 91 -4.65 3.06 7.44
N THR A 92 -5.98 3.12 7.62
CA THR A 92 -6.91 3.70 6.67
C THR A 92 -6.61 5.19 6.44
N LEU A 93 -6.38 5.95 7.52
CA LEU A 93 -6.02 7.36 7.45
C LEU A 93 -4.74 7.57 6.63
N MET A 94 -3.69 6.81 6.92
CA MET A 94 -2.40 6.94 6.27
C MET A 94 -2.50 6.62 4.77
N VAL A 95 -3.14 5.50 4.42
CA VAL A 95 -3.35 5.08 3.02
C VAL A 95 -4.23 6.07 2.25
N ALA A 96 -5.32 6.55 2.86
CA ALA A 96 -6.24 7.48 2.21
C ALA A 96 -5.63 8.86 1.92
N ASN A 97 -4.57 9.24 2.64
CA ASN A 97 -3.87 10.52 2.48
C ASN A 97 -2.51 10.38 1.78
N ASP A 98 -2.22 9.23 1.15
CA ASP A 98 -0.95 8.94 0.49
C ASP A 98 0.27 9.15 1.42
N ILE A 99 0.11 8.77 2.69
CA ILE A 99 1.17 8.85 3.69
C ILE A 99 1.76 7.44 3.87
N PRO A 100 3.06 7.25 3.56
CA PRO A 100 3.69 5.96 3.75
C PRO A 100 3.67 5.49 5.21
N LEU A 101 3.36 4.22 5.45
CA LEU A 101 3.22 3.66 6.80
C LEU A 101 4.50 3.80 7.65
N TRP A 102 5.68 3.73 7.03
CA TRP A 102 6.97 3.92 7.72
C TRP A 102 7.09 5.30 8.38
N LYS A 103 6.32 6.31 7.96
CA LYS A 103 6.32 7.63 8.60
C LYS A 103 5.87 7.59 10.06
N LEU A 104 5.12 6.57 10.48
CA LEU A 104 4.73 6.35 11.88
C LEU A 104 5.92 6.01 12.78
N GLN A 105 7.04 5.56 12.21
CA GLN A 105 8.27 5.28 12.95
C GLN A 105 9.11 6.53 13.23
N ASN A 106 8.72 7.68 12.67
CA ASN A 106 9.42 8.93 12.94
C ASN A 106 9.29 9.29 14.44
N PRO A 107 10.41 9.56 15.14
CA PRO A 107 10.39 9.84 16.57
C PRO A 107 9.50 11.02 16.96
N GLU A 108 9.52 12.13 16.21
CA GLU A 108 8.70 13.31 16.49
C GLU A 108 7.22 13.02 16.31
N PHE A 109 6.88 12.29 15.24
CA PHE A 109 5.52 11.84 14.98
C PHE A 109 5.01 10.95 16.13
N LYS A 110 5.84 10.00 16.57
CA LYS A 110 5.50 9.08 17.65
C LYS A 110 5.37 9.80 18.99
N CYS A 111 6.32 10.67 19.34
CA CYS A 111 6.27 11.50 20.54
C CYS A 111 5.02 12.38 20.58
N PHE A 112 4.63 12.97 19.44
CA PHE A 112 3.40 13.76 19.35
C PHE A 112 2.16 12.92 19.65
N PHE A 113 2.02 11.75 19.02
CA PHE A 113 0.87 10.88 19.24
C PHE A 113 0.83 10.33 20.67
N GLU A 114 1.95 9.85 21.20
CA GLU A 114 2.02 9.33 22.56
C GLU A 114 1.70 10.42 23.60
N LYS A 115 2.10 11.67 23.35
CA LYS A 115 1.81 12.83 24.21
C LYS A 115 0.32 13.16 24.27
N TYR A 116 -0.35 13.29 23.13
CA TYR A 116 -1.73 13.80 23.07
C TYR A 116 -2.79 12.70 23.07
N ILE A 117 -2.54 11.60 22.37
CA ILE A 117 -3.51 10.51 22.20
C ILE A 117 -3.37 9.46 23.31
N LYS A 118 -2.20 9.39 23.97
CA LYS A 118 -1.90 8.43 25.06
C LYS A 118 -2.08 6.96 24.64
N LEU A 119 -2.01 6.69 23.34
CA LEU A 119 -1.97 5.36 22.75
C LEU A 119 -0.62 5.16 22.08
N LYS A 120 -0.09 3.94 22.19
CA LYS A 120 1.11 3.55 21.47
C LYS A 120 0.77 3.34 20.00
N LEU A 121 1.53 3.97 19.11
CA LEU A 121 1.37 3.72 17.68
C LEU A 121 1.74 2.28 17.33
N PRO A 122 0.96 1.61 16.46
CA PRO A 122 1.31 0.32 15.93
C PRO A 122 2.55 0.40 15.04
N ASP A 123 3.32 -0.69 15.03
CA ASP A 123 4.50 -0.80 14.19
C ASP A 123 4.14 -0.89 12.71
N GLU A 124 5.03 -0.40 11.83
CA GLU A 124 4.83 -0.43 10.38
C GLU A 124 4.60 -1.85 9.89
N SER A 125 5.39 -2.82 10.35
CA SER A 125 5.26 -4.22 9.96
C SER A 125 3.90 -4.79 10.36
N THR A 126 3.37 -4.34 11.51
CA THR A 126 2.05 -4.75 12.01
C THR A 126 0.95 -4.22 11.09
N LEU A 127 1.03 -2.93 10.71
CA LEU A 127 0.07 -2.31 9.80
C LEU A 127 0.11 -2.93 8.40
N GLN A 128 1.32 -3.08 7.85
CA GLN A 128 1.52 -3.60 6.51
C GLN A 128 0.99 -5.03 6.35
N LYS A 129 1.24 -5.91 7.34
CA LYS A 129 0.84 -7.33 7.24
C LYS A 129 -0.63 -7.56 7.55
N ASN A 130 -1.18 -6.86 8.54
CA ASN A 130 -2.49 -7.21 9.11
C ASN A 130 -3.61 -6.25 8.69
N TYR A 131 -3.29 -5.00 8.34
CA TYR A 131 -4.30 -3.95 8.14
C TYR A 131 -4.33 -3.37 6.73
N ALA A 132 -3.19 -3.27 6.05
CA ALA A 132 -3.14 -2.84 4.65
C ALA A 132 -3.97 -3.76 3.71
N PRO A 133 -3.93 -5.10 3.85
CA PRO A 133 -4.80 -5.99 3.06
C PRO A 133 -6.29 -5.75 3.34
N LEU A 134 -6.65 -5.45 4.59
CA LEU A 134 -8.05 -5.13 4.94
C LEU A 134 -8.50 -3.82 4.31
N CYS A 135 -7.62 -2.81 4.27
CA CYS A 135 -7.90 -1.54 3.59
C CYS A 135 -8.11 -1.77 2.09
N TYR A 136 -7.29 -2.62 1.47
CA TYR A 136 -7.41 -2.99 0.07
C TYR A 136 -8.76 -3.66 -0.23
N GLU A 137 -9.16 -4.66 0.56
CA GLU A 137 -10.46 -5.32 0.42
C GLU A 137 -11.64 -4.37 0.63
N ASP A 138 -11.53 -3.44 1.59
CA ASP A 138 -12.53 -2.41 1.83
C ASP A 138 -12.68 -1.47 0.62
N VAL A 139 -11.59 -1.12 -0.05
CA VAL A 139 -11.60 -0.33 -1.30
C VAL A 139 -12.20 -1.14 -2.44
N LEU A 140 -11.81 -2.40 -2.64
CA LEU A 140 -12.40 -3.27 -3.66
C LEU A 140 -13.91 -3.44 -3.48
N ARG A 141 -14.38 -3.56 -2.24
CA ARG A 141 -15.81 -3.63 -1.93
C ARG A 141 -16.55 -2.33 -2.28
N LYS A 142 -15.94 -1.17 -2.06
CA LYS A 142 -16.49 0.13 -2.49
C LYS A 142 -16.58 0.22 -4.01
N ILE A 143 -15.52 -0.20 -4.72
CA ILE A 143 -15.48 -0.24 -6.19
C ILE A 143 -16.60 -1.13 -6.74
N ARG A 144 -16.75 -2.35 -6.20
CA ARG A 144 -17.84 -3.27 -6.60
C ARG A 144 -19.22 -2.67 -6.36
N LYS A 145 -19.41 -1.98 -5.23
CA LYS A 145 -20.67 -1.28 -4.92
C LYS A 145 -20.95 -0.12 -5.89
N GLU A 146 -19.92 0.62 -6.30
CA GLU A 146 -20.05 1.73 -7.25
C GLU A 146 -20.38 1.25 -8.66
N ILE A 147 -19.77 0.15 -9.11
CA ILE A 147 -20.06 -0.47 -10.41
C ILE A 147 -21.44 -1.13 -10.42
N GLY A 148 -21.82 -1.77 -9.31
CA GLY A 148 -23.08 -2.50 -9.17
C GLY A 148 -23.19 -3.67 -10.17
N ASP A 149 -24.37 -3.85 -10.74
CA ASP A 149 -24.66 -4.90 -11.73
C ASP A 149 -24.38 -4.45 -13.19
N SER A 150 -23.71 -3.31 -13.36
CA SER A 150 -23.41 -2.77 -14.69
C SER A 150 -22.40 -3.65 -15.42
N SER A 151 -22.43 -3.63 -16.75
CA SER A 151 -21.29 -4.12 -17.53
C SER A 151 -20.05 -3.27 -17.23
N ILE A 152 -18.86 -3.84 -17.38
CA ILE A 152 -17.60 -3.10 -17.20
C ILE A 152 -16.88 -2.94 -18.53
N TRP A 153 -16.12 -1.85 -18.65
CA TRP A 153 -15.04 -1.76 -19.61
C TRP A 153 -13.71 -1.85 -18.86
N VAL A 154 -12.72 -2.46 -19.52
CA VAL A 154 -11.38 -2.64 -19.00
C VAL A 154 -10.40 -2.09 -20.03
N SER A 155 -9.52 -1.20 -19.59
CA SER A 155 -8.39 -0.71 -20.38
C SER A 155 -7.11 -1.22 -19.75
N ILE A 156 -6.26 -1.84 -20.54
CA ILE A 156 -4.92 -2.24 -20.13
C ILE A 156 -3.94 -1.43 -20.97
N ASP A 157 -3.07 -0.69 -20.31
CA ASP A 157 -2.00 0.06 -20.95
C ASP A 157 -0.65 -0.50 -20.53
N GLU A 158 0.22 -0.66 -21.52
CA GLU A 158 1.57 -1.20 -21.35
C GLU A 158 2.57 -0.04 -21.49
N THR A 159 3.43 0.11 -20.50
CA THR A 159 4.48 1.14 -20.52
C THR A 159 5.81 0.56 -20.05
N THR A 160 6.86 1.34 -20.23
CA THR A 160 8.19 1.04 -19.72
C THR A 160 8.59 2.16 -18.79
N ASP A 161 9.02 1.83 -17.59
CA ASP A 161 9.50 2.84 -16.64
C ASP A 161 10.91 3.35 -16.99
N VAL A 162 11.42 4.28 -16.19
CA VAL A 162 12.75 4.89 -16.40
C VAL A 162 13.91 3.89 -16.24
N GLU A 163 13.67 2.75 -15.58
CA GLU A 163 14.64 1.67 -15.40
C GLU A 163 14.53 0.59 -16.49
N GLY A 164 13.61 0.75 -17.45
CA GLY A 164 13.40 -0.23 -18.51
C GLY A 164 12.48 -1.40 -18.12
N ARG A 165 11.84 -1.36 -16.94
CA ARG A 165 10.91 -2.42 -16.52
C ARG A 165 9.59 -2.28 -17.25
N TYR A 166 9.01 -3.40 -17.67
CA TYR A 166 7.67 -3.42 -18.22
C TYR A 166 6.66 -3.22 -17.10
N VAL A 167 5.78 -2.24 -17.25
CA VAL A 167 4.71 -1.94 -16.29
C VAL A 167 3.39 -1.99 -17.05
N ALA A 168 2.40 -2.68 -16.49
CA ALA A 168 1.05 -2.70 -17.01
C ALA A 168 0.09 -2.07 -16.02
N CYS A 169 -0.72 -1.14 -16.51
CA CYS A 169 -1.77 -0.47 -15.75
C CYS A 169 -3.12 -1.00 -16.21
N LEU A 170 -3.91 -1.54 -15.27
CA LEU A 170 -5.26 -2.00 -15.55
C LEU A 170 -6.26 -1.03 -14.91
N ILE A 171 -7.09 -0.44 -15.76
CA ILE A 171 -8.12 0.51 -15.41
C ILE A 171 -9.48 -0.09 -15.74
N ILE A 172 -10.45 0.10 -14.85
CA ILE A 172 -11.82 -0.34 -15.05
C ILE A 172 -12.80 0.84 -14.93
N GLY A 173 -13.99 0.65 -15.49
CA GLY A 173 -15.12 1.52 -15.24
C GLY A 173 -16.44 0.84 -15.60
N SER A 174 -17.54 1.42 -15.17
CA SER A 174 -18.87 1.02 -15.63
C SER A 174 -19.05 1.36 -17.09
N LEU A 175 -19.54 0.38 -17.85
CA LEU A 175 -19.96 0.50 -19.23
C LEU A 175 -21.48 0.74 -19.25
N SER A 176 -21.86 2.01 -19.18
CA SER A 176 -23.25 2.46 -19.27
C SER A 176 -23.38 3.56 -20.33
N SER A 177 -24.50 3.55 -21.06
CA SER A 177 -24.86 4.61 -22.01
C SER A 177 -25.38 5.87 -21.33
N GLU A 178 -25.79 5.78 -20.07
CA GLU A 178 -26.49 6.86 -19.36
C GLU A 178 -25.57 7.62 -18.41
N ASN A 179 -24.62 6.92 -17.77
CA ASN A 179 -23.77 7.50 -16.75
C ASN A 179 -22.30 7.13 -17.00
N SER A 180 -21.43 8.14 -17.06
CA SER A 180 -19.99 7.94 -17.06
C SER A 180 -19.49 7.76 -15.63
N THR A 181 -18.88 6.61 -15.31
CA THR A 181 -18.12 6.47 -14.06
C THR A 181 -16.72 7.03 -14.22
N LYS A 182 -16.16 7.54 -13.12
CA LYS A 182 -14.73 7.87 -13.08
C LYS A 182 -13.93 6.58 -13.31
N PRO A 183 -12.92 6.59 -14.19
CA PRO A 183 -12.01 5.47 -14.35
C PRO A 183 -11.31 5.14 -13.03
N ILE A 184 -11.21 3.85 -12.71
CA ILE A 184 -10.61 3.36 -11.47
C ILE A 184 -9.39 2.51 -11.84
N VAL A 185 -8.22 2.88 -11.32
CA VAL A 185 -7.02 2.05 -11.42
C VAL A 185 -7.21 0.85 -10.49
N LEU A 186 -7.28 -0.35 -11.06
CA LEU A 186 -7.47 -1.57 -10.28
C LEU A 186 -6.14 -2.15 -9.83
N THR A 187 -5.14 -2.16 -10.72
CA THR A 187 -3.78 -2.61 -10.40
C THR A 187 -2.75 -1.98 -11.34
N ILE A 188 -1.52 -1.86 -10.84
CA ILE A 188 -0.32 -1.50 -11.60
C ILE A 188 0.72 -2.56 -11.26
N GLU A 189 1.15 -3.34 -12.26
CA GLU A 189 2.06 -4.46 -12.04
C GLU A 189 3.28 -4.39 -12.93
N ASN A 190 4.42 -4.78 -12.35
CA ASN A 190 5.64 -5.02 -13.10
C ASN A 190 5.54 -6.38 -13.80
N LEU A 191 5.73 -6.39 -15.10
CA LEU A 191 5.73 -7.59 -15.92
C LEU A 191 7.16 -8.03 -16.24
N GLU A 192 7.40 -9.33 -16.30
CA GLU A 192 8.67 -9.89 -16.79
C GLU A 192 8.90 -9.55 -18.28
N LYS A 193 7.81 -9.47 -19.04
CA LYS A 193 7.79 -9.16 -20.47
C LYS A 193 6.43 -8.58 -20.88
N ALA A 194 6.42 -7.69 -21.85
CA ALA A 194 5.20 -7.16 -22.46
C ALA A 194 4.77 -8.06 -23.64
N ASN A 195 3.87 -9.01 -23.39
CA ASN A 195 3.30 -9.83 -24.46
C ASN A 195 1.88 -10.32 -24.11
N PHE A 196 1.25 -10.98 -25.07
CA PHE A 196 -0.14 -11.41 -24.93
C PHE A 196 -0.37 -12.36 -23.73
N GLN A 197 0.62 -13.17 -23.33
CA GLN A 197 0.49 -14.13 -22.23
C GLN A 197 0.49 -13.42 -20.89
N THR A 198 1.44 -12.51 -20.66
CA THR A 198 1.56 -11.76 -19.41
C THR A 198 0.37 -10.83 -19.20
N ILE A 199 -0.13 -10.21 -20.26
CA ILE A 199 -1.32 -9.36 -20.22
C ILE A 199 -2.59 -10.15 -19.95
N SER A 200 -2.71 -11.35 -20.54
CA SER A 200 -3.86 -12.22 -20.24
C SER A 200 -3.85 -12.71 -18.80
N LYS A 201 -2.66 -13.01 -18.28
CA LYS A 201 -2.49 -13.40 -16.88
C LYS A 201 -2.91 -12.26 -15.96
N LEU A 202 -2.37 -11.05 -16.18
CA LEU A 202 -2.76 -9.85 -15.44
C LEU A 202 -4.27 -9.63 -15.44
N PHE A 203 -4.90 -9.72 -16.61
CA PHE A 203 -6.35 -9.58 -16.73
C PHE A 203 -7.10 -10.62 -15.89
N ASN A 204 -6.74 -11.90 -15.99
CA ASN A 204 -7.41 -12.96 -15.24
C ASN A 204 -7.21 -12.83 -13.73
N ASP A 205 -5.98 -12.59 -13.29
CA ASP A 205 -5.64 -12.44 -11.88
C ASP A 205 -6.42 -11.24 -11.29
N SER A 206 -6.50 -10.13 -12.02
CA SER A 206 -7.26 -8.93 -11.62
C SER A 206 -8.77 -9.15 -11.58
N MET A 207 -9.30 -10.02 -12.45
CA MET A 207 -10.72 -10.38 -12.47
C MET A 207 -11.06 -11.49 -11.45
N ASN A 208 -10.10 -11.93 -10.62
CA ASN A 208 -10.22 -13.09 -9.73
C ASN A 208 -10.66 -14.37 -10.46
N ALA A 209 -10.25 -14.53 -11.72
CA ALA A 209 -10.45 -15.76 -12.46
C ALA A 209 -9.34 -16.76 -12.16
N ALA A 210 -9.66 -18.05 -12.17
CA ALA A 210 -8.72 -19.09 -11.76
C ALA A 210 -7.39 -19.04 -12.56
N PRO A 211 -6.22 -19.12 -11.90
CA PRO A 211 -4.90 -18.86 -12.51
C PRO A 211 -4.50 -19.73 -13.72
N TYR A 212 -5.19 -20.84 -13.97
CA TYR A 212 -4.84 -21.82 -15.00
C TYR A 212 -5.33 -21.49 -16.43
N MET A 213 -5.97 -20.33 -16.63
CA MET A 213 -6.72 -20.01 -17.85
C MET A 213 -6.02 -19.01 -18.79
N ILE A 214 -4.79 -19.30 -19.22
CA ILE A 214 -3.97 -18.32 -19.97
C ILE A 214 -3.95 -18.60 -21.49
N LYS A 215 -4.76 -17.86 -22.27
CA LYS A 215 -4.52 -17.48 -23.69
C LYS A 215 -5.31 -16.19 -24.03
N SER A 216 -4.79 -15.29 -24.87
CA SER A 216 -5.30 -13.90 -25.02
C SER A 216 -6.45 -13.68 -26.00
N GLY A 217 -7.23 -12.62 -25.74
CA GLY A 217 -8.21 -11.99 -26.63
C GLY A 217 -9.28 -12.94 -27.17
N LYS A 218 -9.02 -13.57 -28.33
CA LYS A 218 -9.87 -14.62 -28.89
C LYS A 218 -10.02 -15.81 -27.96
N ALA A 219 -8.95 -16.14 -27.22
CA ALA A 219 -8.99 -17.24 -26.28
C ALA A 219 -9.57 -16.83 -24.91
N LEU A 220 -9.47 -15.55 -24.51
CA LEU A 220 -10.23 -15.03 -23.37
C LEU A 220 -11.73 -15.10 -23.65
N LYS A 221 -12.16 -14.92 -24.91
CA LYS A 221 -13.58 -15.07 -25.29
C LYS A 221 -14.16 -16.46 -25.00
N VAL A 222 -13.32 -17.50 -24.91
CA VAL A 222 -13.74 -18.86 -24.47
C VAL A 222 -14.19 -18.83 -23.01
N PHE A 223 -13.48 -18.09 -22.16
CA PHE A 223 -13.75 -17.99 -20.72
C PHE A 223 -14.72 -16.85 -20.37
N TYR A 224 -14.75 -15.81 -21.19
CA TYR A 224 -15.63 -14.65 -21.09
C TYR A 224 -16.40 -14.49 -22.40
N PRO A 225 -17.50 -15.24 -22.60
CA PRO A 225 -18.25 -15.25 -23.87
C PRO A 225 -18.76 -13.88 -24.31
N LYS A 226 -19.02 -13.00 -23.33
CA LYS A 226 -19.49 -11.61 -23.53
C LYS A 226 -18.35 -10.60 -23.72
N LEU A 227 -17.09 -11.01 -23.63
CA LEU A 227 -15.94 -10.13 -23.79
C LEU A 227 -15.82 -9.68 -25.25
N THR A 228 -15.84 -8.36 -25.44
CA THR A 228 -15.58 -7.71 -26.72
C THR A 228 -14.25 -7.00 -26.64
N HIS A 229 -13.26 -7.50 -27.36
CA HIS A 229 -11.94 -6.89 -27.42
C HIS A 229 -11.90 -5.82 -28.51
N ILE A 230 -11.53 -4.60 -28.11
CA ILE A 230 -11.36 -3.45 -29.01
C ILE A 230 -9.88 -3.05 -28.97
N THR A 231 -9.24 -2.98 -30.12
CA THR A 231 -7.87 -2.48 -30.22
C THR A 231 -7.84 -0.99 -29.91
N CYS A 232 -6.85 -0.55 -29.12
CA CYS A 232 -6.63 0.86 -28.83
C CYS A 232 -6.55 1.68 -30.13
N MET A 233 -7.53 2.56 -30.34
CA MET A 233 -7.60 3.42 -31.52
C MET A 233 -6.37 4.31 -31.64
N ALA A 234 -5.82 4.73 -30.50
CA ALA A 234 -4.70 5.64 -30.47
C ALA A 234 -3.38 4.97 -30.92
N HIS A 235 -3.21 3.68 -30.62
CA HIS A 235 -2.15 2.86 -31.25
C HIS A 235 -2.35 2.73 -32.76
N GLY A 236 -3.60 2.57 -33.20
CA GLY A 236 -3.96 2.58 -34.63
C GLY A 236 -3.55 3.88 -35.32
N LEU A 237 -3.89 5.04 -34.73
CA LEU A 237 -3.50 6.35 -35.23
C LEU A 237 -1.99 6.55 -35.25
N HIS A 238 -1.27 6.05 -34.23
CA HIS A 238 0.19 6.10 -34.21
C HIS A 238 0.79 5.31 -35.37
N ARG A 239 0.32 4.09 -35.65
CA ARG A 239 0.79 3.29 -36.80
C ARG A 239 0.56 4.00 -38.13
N VAL A 240 -0.60 4.65 -38.29
CA VAL A 240 -0.87 5.48 -39.48
C VAL A 240 0.11 6.65 -39.57
N SER A 241 0.39 7.31 -38.44
CA SER A 241 1.35 8.41 -38.36
C SER A 241 2.77 7.98 -38.75
N GLU A 242 3.24 6.83 -38.27
CA GLU A 242 4.56 6.29 -38.66
C GLU A 242 4.60 5.90 -40.14
N ALA A 243 3.54 5.28 -40.67
CA ALA A 243 3.47 4.95 -42.10
C ALA A 243 3.47 6.19 -43.00
N ILE A 244 2.93 7.33 -42.53
CA ILE A 244 3.05 8.61 -43.22
C ILE A 244 4.50 9.11 -43.11
N ARG A 245 5.07 9.13 -41.90
CA ARG A 245 6.45 9.57 -41.65
C ARG A 245 7.48 8.84 -42.52
N ASP A 246 7.34 7.52 -42.67
CA ASP A 246 8.21 6.68 -43.51
C ASP A 246 8.20 7.11 -44.99
N LYS A 247 7.09 7.68 -45.47
CA LYS A 247 6.97 8.20 -46.85
C LYS A 247 7.64 9.57 -47.04
N PHE A 248 7.99 10.27 -45.96
CA PHE A 248 8.55 11.62 -45.99
C PHE A 248 9.88 11.74 -45.22
N PRO A 249 10.92 10.98 -45.60
CA PRO A 249 12.20 10.96 -44.87
C PRO A 249 12.89 12.33 -44.83
N LYS A 250 12.75 13.15 -45.88
CA LYS A 250 13.30 14.52 -45.89
C LYS A 250 12.65 15.42 -44.84
N VAL A 251 11.33 15.32 -44.68
CA VAL A 251 10.59 16.07 -43.66
C VAL A 251 10.99 15.58 -42.27
N ASP A 252 11.21 14.29 -42.09
CA ASP A 252 11.69 13.74 -40.82
C ASP A 252 13.10 14.23 -40.44
N VAL A 253 14.02 14.26 -41.42
CA VAL A 253 15.37 14.81 -41.25
C VAL A 253 15.30 16.29 -40.85
N LEU A 254 14.46 17.09 -41.52
CA LEU A 254 14.25 18.49 -41.19
C LEU A 254 13.74 18.65 -39.74
N ILE A 255 12.65 17.97 -39.38
CA ILE A 255 12.03 18.09 -38.05
C ILE A 255 13.01 17.65 -36.95
N SER A 256 13.68 16.51 -37.14
CA SER A 256 14.57 15.93 -36.13
C SER A 256 15.83 16.75 -35.92
N ASN A 257 16.40 17.37 -36.96
CA ASN A 257 17.59 18.20 -36.84
C ASN A 257 17.25 19.61 -36.34
N THR A 258 16.15 20.22 -36.79
CA THR A 258 15.71 21.53 -36.26
C THR A 258 15.39 21.45 -34.77
N LYS A 259 14.82 20.33 -34.29
CA LYS A 259 14.69 20.07 -32.84
C LYS A 259 16.03 20.18 -32.12
N LYS A 260 17.10 19.59 -32.67
CA LYS A 260 18.45 19.63 -32.07
C LYS A 260 19.04 21.05 -32.09
N ILE A 261 18.76 21.85 -33.13
CA ILE A 261 19.24 23.23 -33.25
C ILE A 261 18.78 24.05 -32.04
N PHE A 262 17.47 24.03 -31.75
CA PHE A 262 16.88 24.82 -30.68
C PHE A 262 17.07 24.23 -29.27
N LEU A 263 17.19 22.89 -29.14
CA LEU A 263 17.40 22.25 -27.83
C LEU A 263 18.80 22.54 -27.25
N LYS A 264 19.82 22.73 -28.10
CA LYS A 264 21.22 22.83 -27.67
C LYS A 264 21.65 24.22 -27.18
N THR A 265 20.94 25.28 -27.56
CA THR A 265 21.43 26.65 -27.33
C THR A 265 20.29 27.65 -27.11
N PRO A 266 20.17 28.26 -25.92
CA PRO A 266 19.18 29.30 -25.65
C PRO A 266 19.28 30.52 -26.57
N ALA A 267 20.49 30.90 -27.01
CA ALA A 267 20.69 32.01 -27.95
C ALA A 267 19.92 31.80 -29.27
N ARG A 268 19.90 30.58 -29.81
CA ARG A 268 19.17 30.25 -31.05
C ARG A 268 17.65 30.34 -30.86
N VAL A 269 17.17 30.03 -29.66
CA VAL A 269 15.77 30.22 -29.28
C VAL A 269 15.43 31.72 -29.22
N ASN A 270 16.34 32.55 -28.71
CA ASN A 270 16.15 34.00 -28.67
C ASN A 270 16.11 34.60 -30.08
N THR A 271 17.04 34.23 -30.96
CA THR A 271 17.01 34.64 -32.37
C THR A 271 15.68 34.28 -33.05
N PHE A 272 15.16 33.08 -32.80
CA PHE A 272 13.84 32.68 -33.31
C PHE A 272 12.72 33.59 -32.79
N LYS A 273 12.70 33.89 -31.49
CA LYS A 273 11.68 34.77 -30.89
C LYS A 273 11.79 36.21 -31.37
N GLU A 274 12.98 36.72 -31.65
CA GLU A 274 13.21 38.06 -32.18
C GLU A 274 12.73 38.18 -33.63
N MET A 275 13.04 37.20 -34.47
CA MET A 275 12.62 37.19 -35.88
C MET A 275 11.14 36.81 -36.06
N CYS A 276 10.59 35.99 -35.16
CA CYS A 276 9.23 35.47 -35.24
C CYS A 276 8.48 35.63 -33.89
N PRO A 277 8.23 36.86 -33.41
CA PRO A 277 7.71 37.11 -32.06
C PRO A 277 6.32 36.54 -31.79
N ASN A 278 5.49 36.44 -32.84
CA ASN A 278 4.12 35.93 -32.74
C ASN A 278 4.01 34.43 -33.04
N LEU A 279 5.13 33.74 -33.26
CA LEU A 279 5.16 32.33 -33.59
C LEU A 279 5.75 31.53 -32.43
N SER A 280 5.05 30.48 -32.00
CA SER A 280 5.59 29.53 -31.04
C SER A 280 6.78 28.80 -31.64
N LEU A 281 7.75 28.38 -30.81
CA LEU A 281 8.83 27.49 -31.27
C LEU A 281 8.27 26.24 -31.95
N PRO A 282 9.00 25.67 -32.94
CA PRO A 282 8.57 24.44 -33.59
C PRO A 282 8.30 23.34 -32.54
N PRO A 283 7.15 22.64 -32.62
CA PRO A 283 6.82 21.62 -31.66
C PRO A 283 7.83 20.49 -31.77
N GLN A 284 8.23 19.96 -30.63
CA GLN A 284 9.21 18.88 -30.57
C GLN A 284 8.48 17.53 -30.59
N PRO A 285 8.71 16.67 -31.59
CA PRO A 285 8.15 15.33 -31.57
C PRO A 285 8.66 14.58 -30.33
N VAL A 286 7.74 13.92 -29.65
CA VAL A 286 8.00 13.02 -28.54
C VAL A 286 7.67 11.64 -29.05
N ILE A 287 8.69 10.78 -29.16
CA ILE A 287 8.56 9.43 -29.75
C ILE A 287 7.46 8.63 -29.04
N THR A 288 7.34 8.79 -27.73
CA THR A 288 6.35 8.09 -26.90
C THR A 288 4.96 8.72 -26.90
N ARG A 289 4.73 9.86 -27.58
CA ARG A 289 3.43 10.52 -27.65
C ARG A 289 2.91 10.58 -29.07
N TRP A 290 1.73 10.00 -29.26
CA TRP A 290 1.11 9.83 -30.58
C TRP A 290 0.83 11.17 -31.28
N GLY A 291 0.99 11.18 -32.60
CA GLY A 291 0.66 12.33 -33.45
C GLY A 291 1.58 13.56 -33.33
N THR A 292 2.55 13.58 -32.41
CA THR A 292 3.46 14.72 -32.23
C THR A 292 4.30 15.01 -33.48
N TRP A 293 4.68 13.98 -34.24
CA TRP A 293 5.36 14.15 -35.51
C TRP A 293 4.46 14.82 -36.57
N LEU A 294 3.19 14.42 -36.68
CA LEU A 294 2.23 15.05 -37.59
C LEU A 294 2.00 16.52 -37.23
N ASN A 295 1.86 16.82 -35.94
CA ASN A 295 1.75 18.21 -35.47
C ASN A 295 2.97 19.05 -35.87
N ALA A 296 4.18 18.48 -35.76
CA ALA A 296 5.38 19.12 -36.26
C ALA A 296 5.34 19.29 -37.77
N ALA A 297 5.04 18.24 -38.53
CA ALA A 297 4.93 18.31 -39.99
C ALA A 297 3.96 19.42 -40.45
N PHE A 298 2.78 19.52 -39.83
CA PHE A 298 1.83 20.60 -40.14
C PHE A 298 2.33 21.97 -39.72
N TYR A 299 3.03 22.09 -38.60
CA TYR A 299 3.65 23.34 -38.18
C TYR A 299 4.69 23.81 -39.20
N TYR A 300 5.60 22.93 -39.64
CA TYR A 300 6.60 23.26 -40.65
C TYR A 300 5.94 23.56 -41.99
N GLY A 301 4.93 22.80 -42.41
CA GLY A 301 4.20 23.08 -43.65
C GLY A 301 3.56 24.47 -43.68
N LYS A 302 3.09 24.98 -42.54
CA LYS A 302 2.49 26.33 -42.43
C LYS A 302 3.52 27.46 -42.29
N ASN A 303 4.69 27.18 -41.73
CA ASN A 303 5.66 28.21 -41.32
C ASN A 303 7.06 28.00 -41.95
N PHE A 304 7.14 27.23 -43.04
CA PHE A 304 8.40 26.75 -43.59
C PHE A 304 9.37 27.89 -43.87
N ASP A 305 8.94 28.92 -44.61
CA ASP A 305 9.79 30.03 -45.02
C ASP A 305 10.35 30.78 -43.81
N LYS A 306 9.50 31.09 -42.81
CA LYS A 306 9.93 31.76 -41.57
C LYS A 306 10.98 30.95 -40.82
N VAL A 307 10.78 29.64 -40.71
CA VAL A 307 11.73 28.77 -40.01
C VAL A 307 13.04 28.66 -40.80
N LYS A 308 12.96 28.57 -42.13
CA LYS A 308 14.12 28.56 -43.03
C LYS A 308 14.94 29.85 -42.89
N ASP A 309 14.30 31.01 -42.88
CA ASP A 309 14.96 32.30 -42.73
C ASP A 309 15.74 32.38 -41.43
N VAL A 310 15.15 31.94 -40.32
CA VAL A 310 15.84 31.87 -39.02
C VAL A 310 17.03 30.92 -39.09
N ILE A 311 16.86 29.71 -39.63
CA ILE A 311 17.94 28.71 -39.67
C ILE A 311 19.12 29.20 -40.53
N ASN A 312 18.85 29.93 -41.61
CA ASN A 312 19.89 30.50 -42.49
C ASN A 312 20.72 31.60 -41.82
N THR A 313 20.28 32.15 -40.69
CA THR A 313 21.10 33.07 -39.88
C THR A 313 22.18 32.37 -39.06
N PHE A 314 22.06 31.05 -38.86
CA PHE A 314 23.02 30.28 -38.07
C PHE A 314 24.17 29.75 -38.92
N ASN A 315 25.38 29.73 -38.35
CA ASN A 315 26.56 29.19 -39.01
C ASN A 315 26.49 27.65 -39.07
N GLU A 316 26.60 27.07 -40.26
CA GLU A 316 26.60 25.62 -40.50
C GLU A 316 27.67 24.88 -39.69
N ASN A 317 28.79 25.53 -39.43
CA ASN A 317 29.93 24.96 -38.71
C ASN A 317 29.70 24.84 -37.20
N ASP A 318 28.69 25.53 -36.65
CA ASP A 318 28.41 25.50 -35.21
C ASP A 318 27.79 24.16 -34.75
N ALA A 319 27.12 23.44 -35.66
CA ALA A 319 26.57 22.12 -35.39
C ALA A 319 26.19 21.38 -36.68
N MET A 320 26.50 20.07 -36.74
CA MET A 320 26.03 19.19 -37.83
C MET A 320 24.51 19.23 -38.06
N SER A 321 23.71 19.55 -37.03
CA SER A 321 22.26 19.67 -37.18
C SER A 321 21.83 20.92 -37.96
N ILE A 322 22.65 21.98 -37.97
CA ILE A 322 22.41 23.19 -38.77
C ILE A 322 22.75 22.88 -40.23
N GLN A 323 23.95 22.37 -40.48
CA GLN A 323 24.41 21.94 -41.80
C GLN A 323 23.36 21.05 -42.50
N LYS A 324 22.93 19.96 -41.85
CA LYS A 324 21.93 19.01 -42.38
C LYS A 324 20.55 19.60 -42.70
N VAL A 325 20.23 20.79 -42.18
CA VAL A 325 18.95 21.46 -42.44
C VAL A 325 19.11 22.55 -43.50
N GLN A 326 20.31 23.11 -43.65
CA GLN A 326 20.64 24.07 -44.70
C GLN A 326 20.91 23.40 -46.06
N ASP A 327 21.42 22.16 -46.04
CA ASP A 327 21.60 21.27 -47.22
C ASP A 327 20.26 20.88 -47.90
#